data_AF-A0A3M8AT96-F1
#
_entry.id   AF-A0A3M8AT96-F1
#
_cell.length_a   1.000
_cell.length_b   1.000
_cell.length_c   1.000
_cell.angle_alpha   90.00
_cell.angle_beta   90.00
_cell.angle_gamma   90.00
#
_symmetry.space_group_name_H-M   'P 1'
#
loop_
_entity.id
_entity.type
_entity.pdbx_description
1 polymer ?
#
loop_
_entity_poly.entity_id
_entity_poly.type
_entity_poly.pdbx_seq_one_letter_code
_entity_poly.pdbx_strand_id
1 'polypeptide(L)'
;MKKAAFLFALILAVILFPLQSLEAHPGRTDANGGHTCRTNCEKWGLKYGEYHYHNKGSNSSGGRSSGNSQAKPATPKPPAAKPVQQPKPVAPKVIVAVEQANVFAAPSADSPVTTTLWYGFELVDSGTHPEFVAIGQGFVSKKVITSYTPITPKTVSIHAEKGFFFATPSAESRGRGYAVQHALVQVVGEHGDWYYGSTQDAQGNVLVGFVSKSVAY
;
A
#
# COMPACT_ATOMS: atom_id res chain seq x y z
N MET A 1 20.54 -52.89 -2.10
CA MET A 1 20.94 -52.21 -0.84
C MET A 1 21.78 -50.95 -1.09
N LYS A 2 22.88 -51.01 -1.88
CA LYS A 2 23.79 -49.86 -2.12
C LYS A 2 23.15 -48.65 -2.83
N LYS A 3 22.26 -48.88 -3.80
CA LYS A 3 21.56 -47.80 -4.55
C LYS A 3 20.55 -47.03 -3.70
N ALA A 4 19.87 -47.72 -2.79
CA ALA A 4 18.89 -47.10 -1.89
C ALA A 4 19.57 -46.24 -0.81
N ALA A 5 20.71 -46.68 -0.28
CA ALA A 5 21.52 -45.89 0.64
C ALA A 5 22.07 -44.61 -0.03
N PHE A 6 22.47 -44.70 -1.30
CA PHE A 6 22.96 -43.54 -2.06
C PHE A 6 21.86 -42.51 -2.34
N LEU A 7 20.65 -42.97 -2.69
CA LEU A 7 19.47 -42.11 -2.87
C LEU A 7 19.07 -41.42 -1.56
N PHE A 8 19.11 -42.15 -0.44
CA PHE A 8 18.79 -41.58 0.87
C PHE A 8 19.82 -40.52 1.31
N ALA A 9 21.11 -40.76 1.07
CA ALA A 9 22.17 -39.79 1.34
C ALA A 9 22.03 -38.52 0.47
N LEU A 10 21.63 -38.66 -0.80
CA LEU A 10 21.41 -37.53 -1.69
C LEU A 10 20.22 -36.66 -1.26
N ILE A 11 19.12 -37.28 -0.84
CA ILE A 11 17.92 -36.57 -0.35
C ILE A 11 18.24 -35.84 0.96
N LEU A 12 18.97 -36.49 1.87
CA LEU A 12 19.35 -35.88 3.14
C LEU A 12 20.30 -34.69 2.94
N ALA A 13 21.20 -34.76 1.95
CA ALA A 13 22.08 -33.65 1.61
C ALA A 13 21.31 -32.41 1.11
N VAL A 14 20.25 -32.59 0.31
CA VAL A 14 19.44 -31.46 -0.21
C VAL A 14 18.63 -30.75 0.90
N ILE A 15 18.17 -31.49 1.91
CA ILE A 15 17.37 -30.92 3.02
C ILE A 15 18.24 -30.10 3.98
N LEU A 16 19.53 -30.43 4.09
CA LEU A 16 20.47 -29.77 5.00
C LEU A 16 21.11 -28.49 4.44
N PHE A 17 20.83 -28.11 3.18
CA PHE A 17 21.30 -26.83 2.64
C PHE A 17 20.38 -25.68 3.09
N PRO A 18 20.89 -24.68 3.83
CA PRO A 18 20.10 -23.52 4.18
C PRO A 18 19.75 -22.75 2.91
N LEU A 19 18.45 -22.55 2.67
CA LEU A 19 17.96 -21.62 1.65
C LEU A 19 18.36 -20.21 2.11
N GLN A 20 19.49 -19.71 1.62
CA GLN A 20 19.87 -18.33 1.83
C GLN A 20 18.85 -17.46 1.10
N SER A 21 18.08 -16.67 1.86
CA SER A 21 17.15 -15.70 1.30
C SER A 21 17.95 -14.70 0.45
N LEU A 22 17.85 -14.83 -0.87
CA LEU A 22 18.35 -13.82 -1.80
C LEU A 22 17.40 -12.63 -1.71
N GLU A 23 17.71 -11.70 -0.80
CA GLU A 23 17.01 -10.42 -0.72
C GLU A 23 17.29 -9.61 -1.99
N ALA A 24 16.42 -9.77 -2.99
CA ALA A 24 16.41 -8.92 -4.17
C ALA A 24 15.95 -7.52 -3.76
N HIS A 25 16.78 -6.52 -4.01
CA HIS A 25 16.47 -5.15 -3.66
C HIS A 25 15.22 -4.70 -4.43
N PRO A 26 14.23 -4.08 -3.77
CA PRO A 26 13.02 -3.64 -4.43
C PRO A 26 13.31 -2.40 -5.29
N GLY A 27 13.30 -2.62 -6.60
CA GLY A 27 13.55 -1.60 -7.59
C GLY A 27 13.92 -2.27 -8.90
N ARG A 28 13.03 -2.23 -9.89
CA ARG A 28 13.36 -2.78 -11.21
C ARG A 28 14.44 -1.90 -11.82
N THR A 29 15.59 -2.49 -12.18
CA THR A 29 16.62 -1.78 -12.93
C THR A 29 16.03 -1.23 -14.22
N ASP A 30 16.22 0.07 -14.45
CA ASP A 30 15.77 0.74 -15.66
C ASP A 30 16.78 0.57 -16.81
N ALA A 31 16.45 1.13 -17.96
CA ALA A 31 17.24 1.01 -19.18
C ALA A 31 18.67 1.60 -19.07
N ASN A 32 18.95 2.41 -18.04
CA ASN A 32 20.26 3.01 -17.80
C ASN A 32 21.14 2.16 -16.87
N GLY A 33 20.64 1.03 -16.35
CA GLY A 33 21.42 0.15 -15.47
C GLY A 33 21.40 0.55 -13.99
N GLY A 34 20.48 1.44 -13.59
CA GLY A 34 20.23 1.79 -12.20
C GLY A 34 18.76 1.65 -11.81
N HIS A 35 18.39 2.04 -10.59
CA HIS A 35 17.01 2.04 -10.11
C HIS A 35 16.78 3.13 -9.06
N THR A 36 15.55 3.64 -8.96
CA THR A 36 15.13 4.49 -7.82
C THR A 36 14.61 3.60 -6.71
N CYS A 37 15.15 3.75 -5.50
CA CYS A 37 14.61 3.07 -4.34
C CYS A 37 13.27 3.70 -3.92
N ARG A 38 12.22 2.87 -3.86
CA ARG A 38 10.84 3.30 -3.51
C ARG A 38 10.23 2.55 -2.33
N THR A 39 10.87 1.48 -1.86
CA THR A 39 10.43 0.74 -0.68
C THR A 39 11.65 0.20 0.07
N ASN A 40 11.57 0.17 1.41
CA ASN A 40 12.61 -0.39 2.29
C ASN A 40 14.02 0.16 2.06
N CYS A 41 14.16 1.43 1.65
CA CYS A 41 15.43 2.01 1.23
C CYS A 41 16.47 2.04 2.34
N GLU A 42 16.02 2.28 3.57
CA GLU A 42 16.85 2.35 4.76
C GLU A 42 17.53 1.00 5.05
N LYS A 43 16.87 -0.12 4.73
CA LYS A 43 17.46 -1.47 4.86
C LYS A 43 18.65 -1.67 3.93
N TRP A 44 18.71 -0.89 2.85
CA TRP A 44 19.75 -0.92 1.84
C TRP A 44 20.73 0.25 1.96
N GLY A 45 20.64 1.04 3.05
CA GLY A 45 21.49 2.21 3.28
C GLY A 45 21.20 3.38 2.33
N LEU A 46 20.03 3.39 1.69
CA LEU A 46 19.61 4.43 0.75
C LEU A 46 18.48 5.28 1.37
N LYS A 47 18.37 6.53 0.94
CA LYS A 47 17.20 7.37 1.26
C LYS A 47 16.04 7.05 0.33
N TYR A 48 14.81 7.24 0.82
CA TYR A 48 13.62 7.14 -0.03
C TYR A 48 13.74 8.08 -1.25
N GLY A 49 13.56 7.52 -2.45
CA GLY A 49 13.66 8.26 -3.71
C GLY A 49 15.09 8.43 -4.25
N GLU A 50 16.11 7.88 -3.57
CA GLU A 50 17.49 7.89 -4.06
C GLU A 50 17.66 6.94 -5.25
N TYR A 51 18.47 7.33 -6.24
CA TYR A 51 18.75 6.54 -7.45
C TYR A 51 20.13 5.87 -7.34
N HIS A 52 20.18 4.56 -7.57
CA HIS A 52 21.37 3.73 -7.39
C HIS A 52 21.73 2.96 -8.67
N TYR A 53 23.02 2.91 -9.05
CA TYR A 53 23.52 2.19 -10.24
C TYR A 53 24.18 0.86 -9.89
N HIS A 54 23.90 -0.19 -10.67
CA HIS A 54 24.54 -1.51 -10.54
C HIS A 54 25.68 -1.68 -11.55
N ASN A 55 26.79 -0.97 -11.39
CA ASN A 55 28.00 -1.33 -12.13
C ASN A 55 28.90 -2.21 -11.26
N LYS A 56 28.83 -3.53 -11.46
CA LYS A 56 29.89 -4.45 -11.01
C LYS A 56 31.10 -4.23 -11.91
N GLY A 57 32.15 -3.63 -11.35
CA GLY A 57 33.28 -3.09 -12.09
C GLY A 57 34.02 -4.10 -12.96
N SER A 58 34.64 -3.58 -14.01
CA SER A 58 35.96 -4.06 -14.40
C SER A 58 36.97 -3.27 -13.59
N ASN A 59 37.54 -3.88 -12.55
CA ASN A 59 38.98 -3.76 -12.37
C ASN A 59 39.51 -5.02 -11.68
N SER A 60 40.05 -5.89 -12.52
CA SER A 60 41.04 -6.89 -12.14
C SER A 60 42.28 -6.20 -11.57
N SER A 61 42.96 -6.98 -10.73
CA SER A 61 44.14 -6.70 -9.93
C SER A 61 45.30 -5.99 -10.62
N GLY A 62 46.12 -5.33 -9.79
CA GLY A 62 47.17 -4.37 -10.15
C GLY A 62 48.35 -4.88 -10.99
N GLY A 63 49.08 -3.90 -11.54
CA GLY A 63 50.35 -4.07 -12.23
C GLY A 63 50.90 -2.72 -12.68
N ARG A 64 51.97 -2.27 -12.05
CA ARG A 64 52.72 -1.03 -12.33
C ARG A 64 53.26 -1.00 -13.77
N SER A 65 53.22 0.15 -14.45
CA SER A 65 54.43 0.85 -14.94
C SER A 65 54.09 2.05 -15.84
N SER A 66 54.83 3.13 -15.61
CA SER A 66 55.26 4.19 -16.54
C SER A 66 54.21 5.09 -17.21
N GLY A 67 54.33 6.38 -16.90
CA GLY A 67 53.37 7.40 -17.28
C GLY A 67 53.61 8.08 -18.63
N ASN A 68 52.73 9.05 -18.90
CA ASN A 68 53.14 10.38 -19.34
C ASN A 68 51.98 11.35 -19.10
N SER A 69 52.30 12.55 -18.66
CA SER A 69 51.40 13.65 -18.31
C SER A 69 50.55 14.12 -19.50
N GLN A 70 49.26 14.38 -19.30
CA GLN A 70 48.55 15.45 -20.04
C GLN A 70 47.21 15.86 -19.40
N ALA A 71 46.85 17.12 -19.66
CA ALA A 71 46.14 18.05 -18.79
C ALA A 71 44.64 17.85 -18.56
N LYS A 72 44.19 18.39 -17.42
CA LYS A 72 42.84 18.45 -16.85
C LYS A 72 41.85 19.31 -17.68
N PRO A 73 40.68 18.79 -18.09
CA PRO A 73 39.53 19.60 -18.47
C PRO A 73 38.62 19.90 -17.26
N ALA A 74 38.04 21.10 -17.24
CA ALA A 74 37.21 21.60 -16.16
C ALA A 74 35.84 20.88 -16.05
N THR A 75 35.42 20.60 -14.82
CA THR A 75 34.12 20.02 -14.45
C THR A 75 32.94 20.92 -14.83
N PRO A 76 31.86 20.40 -15.45
CA PRO A 76 30.62 21.15 -15.64
C PRO A 76 29.89 21.37 -14.31
N LYS A 77 29.35 22.58 -14.12
CA LYS A 77 28.50 22.97 -12.99
C LYS A 77 27.24 22.08 -12.93
N PRO A 78 26.85 21.53 -11.76
CA PRO A 78 25.65 20.70 -11.64
C PRO A 78 24.39 21.44 -12.12
N PRO A 79 23.46 20.78 -12.85
CA PRO A 79 22.17 21.36 -13.21
C PRO A 79 21.40 21.73 -11.94
N ALA A 80 20.81 22.92 -11.91
CA ALA A 80 19.95 23.35 -10.81
C ALA A 80 18.84 22.32 -10.57
N ALA A 81 18.69 21.89 -9.31
CA ALA A 81 17.65 20.96 -8.90
C ALA A 81 16.28 21.51 -9.32
N LYS A 82 15.50 20.71 -10.05
CA LYS A 82 14.09 21.01 -10.30
C LYS A 82 13.39 21.14 -8.94
N PRO A 83 12.51 22.14 -8.73
CA PRO A 83 11.78 22.29 -7.48
C PRO A 83 11.04 21.00 -7.18
N VAL A 84 11.24 20.45 -5.98
CA VAL A 84 10.41 19.35 -5.45
C VAL A 84 8.98 19.89 -5.40
N GLN A 85 8.13 19.46 -6.33
CA GLN A 85 6.70 19.77 -6.27
C GLN A 85 6.17 19.19 -4.96
N GLN A 86 5.67 20.05 -4.07
CA GLN A 86 4.88 19.64 -2.92
C GLN A 86 3.76 18.70 -3.41
N PRO A 87 3.51 17.55 -2.75
CA PRO A 87 2.43 16.65 -3.15
C PRO A 87 1.12 17.42 -3.19
N LYS A 88 0.44 17.41 -4.35
CA LYS A 88 -0.90 17.97 -4.49
C LYS A 88 -1.81 17.28 -3.47
N PRO A 89 -2.61 18.02 -2.67
CA PRO A 89 -3.56 17.40 -1.73
C PRO A 89 -4.44 16.39 -2.46
N VAL A 90 -4.39 15.13 -2.06
CA VAL A 90 -5.23 14.07 -2.62
C VAL A 90 -6.65 14.30 -2.09
N ALA A 91 -7.63 14.47 -2.99
CA ALA A 91 -9.02 14.66 -2.59
C ALA A 91 -9.55 13.42 -1.85
N PRO A 92 -10.32 13.60 -0.76
CA PRO A 92 -10.91 12.48 -0.04
C PRO A 92 -11.94 11.76 -0.91
N LYS A 93 -12.01 10.44 -0.76
CA LYS A 93 -13.09 9.61 -1.32
C LYS A 93 -14.21 9.49 -0.30
N VAL A 94 -15.44 9.58 -0.77
CA VAL A 94 -16.66 9.38 0.03
C VAL A 94 -17.22 8.00 -0.27
N ILE A 95 -17.65 7.29 0.76
CA ILE A 95 -18.26 5.95 0.63
C ILE A 95 -19.52 5.83 1.47
N VAL A 96 -20.40 4.91 1.08
CA VAL A 96 -21.51 4.45 1.93
C VAL A 96 -20.97 3.73 3.17
N ALA A 97 -21.45 4.13 4.35
CA ALA A 97 -20.99 3.63 5.65
C ALA A 97 -22.02 2.78 6.41
N VAL A 98 -23.08 2.34 5.73
CA VAL A 98 -24.10 1.42 6.25
C VAL A 98 -24.23 0.24 5.30
N GLU A 99 -24.79 -0.88 5.75
CA GLU A 99 -24.89 -2.09 4.91
C GLU A 99 -25.76 -1.86 3.66
N GLN A 100 -26.85 -1.10 3.82
CA GLN A 100 -27.75 -0.69 2.74
C GLN A 100 -28.17 0.76 2.94
N ALA A 101 -27.72 1.66 2.06
CA ALA A 101 -28.12 3.06 2.06
C ALA A 101 -29.23 3.29 1.03
N ASN A 102 -30.32 3.93 1.45
CA ASN A 102 -31.39 4.34 0.55
C ASN A 102 -30.92 5.46 -0.38
N VAL A 103 -31.31 5.36 -1.65
CA VAL A 103 -31.25 6.45 -2.62
C VAL A 103 -32.65 7.01 -2.78
N PHE A 104 -32.81 8.30 -2.48
CA PHE A 104 -34.08 9.00 -2.52
C PHE A 104 -34.28 9.71 -3.87
N ALA A 105 -35.51 9.77 -4.38
CA ALA A 105 -35.83 10.47 -5.63
C ALA A 105 -35.61 12.00 -5.55
N ALA A 106 -35.74 12.58 -4.36
CA ALA A 106 -35.50 13.98 -4.02
C ALA A 106 -34.63 14.07 -2.75
N PRO A 107 -33.97 15.20 -2.45
CA PRO A 107 -33.13 15.37 -1.26
C PRO A 107 -33.97 15.55 0.02
N SER A 108 -34.80 14.56 0.34
CA SER A 108 -35.66 14.51 1.51
C SER A 108 -35.79 13.06 2.00
N ALA A 109 -35.82 12.87 3.32
CA ALA A 109 -36.02 11.55 3.93
C ALA A 109 -37.41 10.96 3.66
N ASP A 110 -38.41 11.81 3.37
CA ASP A 110 -39.78 11.39 3.05
C ASP A 110 -39.99 11.08 1.56
N SER A 111 -38.97 11.34 0.73
CA SER A 111 -39.02 11.03 -0.68
C SER A 111 -39.09 9.51 -0.91
N PRO A 112 -39.73 9.04 -2.00
CA PRO A 112 -39.66 7.64 -2.38
C PRO A 112 -38.21 7.17 -2.56
N VAL A 113 -37.94 5.95 -2.12
CA VAL A 113 -36.66 5.26 -2.34
C VAL A 113 -36.67 4.69 -3.76
N THR A 114 -35.65 5.02 -4.55
CA THR A 114 -35.49 4.56 -5.93
C THR A 114 -34.66 3.28 -6.01
N THR A 115 -33.64 3.15 -5.16
CA THR A 115 -32.76 1.98 -5.07
C THR A 115 -31.98 2.00 -3.75
N THR A 116 -31.13 1.01 -3.52
CA THR A 116 -30.20 0.95 -2.39
C THR A 116 -28.76 0.75 -2.84
N LEU A 117 -27.81 1.25 -2.06
CA LEU A 117 -26.37 1.09 -2.28
C LEU A 117 -25.75 0.30 -1.13
N TRP A 118 -24.79 -0.58 -1.46
CA TRP A 118 -24.07 -1.38 -0.48
C TRP A 118 -22.94 -0.59 0.21
N TYR A 119 -22.52 -1.06 1.38
CA TYR A 119 -21.36 -0.51 2.09
C TYR A 119 -20.11 -0.41 1.22
N GLY A 120 -19.40 0.72 1.29
CA GLY A 120 -18.14 0.93 0.56
C GLY A 120 -18.34 1.38 -0.88
N PHE A 121 -19.59 1.51 -1.37
CA PHE A 121 -19.87 2.12 -2.66
C PHE A 121 -19.34 3.56 -2.68
N GLU A 122 -18.47 3.88 -3.65
CA GLU A 122 -17.86 5.21 -3.77
C GLU A 122 -18.85 6.22 -4.34
N LEU A 123 -18.93 7.39 -3.69
CA LEU A 123 -19.80 8.49 -4.06
C LEU A 123 -18.94 9.71 -4.42
N VAL A 124 -19.41 10.50 -5.37
CA VAL A 124 -18.84 11.80 -5.70
C VAL A 124 -19.70 12.88 -5.04
N ASP A 125 -19.24 13.44 -3.93
CA ASP A 125 -19.91 14.57 -3.30
C ASP A 125 -19.53 15.87 -4.01
N SER A 126 -20.45 16.40 -4.83
CA SER A 126 -20.30 17.68 -5.51
C SER A 126 -20.50 18.89 -4.58
N GLY A 127 -20.92 18.68 -3.33
CA GLY A 127 -21.15 19.74 -2.35
C GLY A 127 -22.38 20.61 -2.61
N THR A 128 -23.23 20.24 -3.57
CA THR A 128 -24.38 21.06 -4.01
C THR A 128 -25.54 21.07 -3.02
N HIS A 129 -25.62 20.10 -2.10
CA HIS A 129 -26.64 20.03 -1.06
C HIS A 129 -26.02 19.76 0.32
N PRO A 130 -26.49 20.42 1.40
CA PRO A 130 -25.88 20.31 2.73
C PRO A 130 -26.07 18.92 3.35
N GLU A 131 -27.23 18.29 3.17
CA GLU A 131 -27.57 17.04 3.85
C GLU A 131 -27.56 15.80 2.96
N PHE A 132 -27.40 15.98 1.65
CA PHE A 132 -27.50 14.90 0.67
C PHE A 132 -26.36 14.99 -0.34
N VAL A 133 -25.91 13.83 -0.81
CA VAL A 133 -25.05 13.68 -1.97
C VAL A 133 -25.93 13.38 -3.15
N ALA A 134 -25.90 14.24 -4.17
CA ALA A 134 -26.56 13.98 -5.44
C ALA A 134 -25.74 12.99 -6.26
N ILE A 135 -26.38 11.93 -6.71
CA ILE A 135 -25.83 10.94 -7.66
C ILE A 135 -26.76 10.84 -8.86
N GLY A 136 -26.29 10.30 -9.98
CA GLY A 136 -27.10 10.28 -11.23
C GLY A 136 -28.48 9.62 -11.10
N GLN A 137 -28.68 8.77 -10.08
CA GLN A 137 -29.90 8.01 -9.81
C GLN A 137 -30.74 8.52 -8.60
N GLY A 138 -30.33 9.63 -7.96
CA GLY A 138 -31.05 10.24 -6.84
C GLY A 138 -30.14 10.85 -5.77
N PHE A 139 -30.56 10.79 -4.52
CA PHE A 139 -29.91 11.47 -3.40
C PHE A 139 -29.62 10.50 -2.24
N VAL A 140 -28.39 10.54 -1.71
CA VAL A 140 -27.98 9.73 -0.55
C VAL A 140 -27.74 10.65 0.64
N SER A 141 -28.27 10.33 1.82
CA SER A 141 -28.08 11.16 3.01
C SER A 141 -26.61 11.20 3.45
N LYS A 142 -26.10 12.39 3.80
CA LYS A 142 -24.74 12.54 4.36
C LYS A 142 -24.59 11.92 5.76
N LYS A 143 -25.68 11.52 6.41
CA LYS A 143 -25.65 10.82 7.70
C LYS A 143 -25.20 9.36 7.60
N VAL A 144 -25.24 8.77 6.41
CA VAL A 144 -24.94 7.34 6.18
C VAL A 144 -23.68 7.12 5.35
N ILE A 145 -22.84 8.14 5.23
CA ILE A 145 -21.59 8.10 4.47
C ILE A 145 -20.41 8.43 5.39
N THR A 146 -19.21 8.09 4.94
CA THR A 146 -17.96 8.50 5.56
C THR A 146 -16.95 8.80 4.45
N SER A 147 -15.79 9.34 4.81
CA SER A 147 -14.71 9.56 3.86
C SER A 147 -13.38 8.97 4.33
N TYR A 148 -12.47 8.79 3.39
CA TYR A 148 -11.07 8.48 3.65
C TYR A 148 -10.19 9.17 2.61
N THR A 149 -8.95 9.48 2.99
CA THR A 149 -7.93 9.97 2.07
C THR A 149 -7.28 8.78 1.39
N PRO A 150 -7.33 8.67 0.05
CA PRO A 150 -6.64 7.60 -0.67
C PRO A 150 -5.14 7.69 -0.46
N ILE A 151 -4.50 6.55 -0.27
CA ILE A 151 -3.04 6.44 -0.20
C ILE A 151 -2.55 5.47 -1.27
N THR A 152 -1.23 5.44 -1.51
CA THR A 152 -0.64 4.33 -2.25
C THR A 152 -0.96 3.02 -1.51
N PRO A 153 -1.60 2.03 -2.16
CA PRO A 153 -1.98 0.80 -1.49
C PRO A 153 -0.79 0.12 -0.82
N LYS A 154 -1.00 -0.36 0.41
CA LYS A 154 0.03 -1.06 1.20
C LYS A 154 -0.59 -2.20 1.99
N THR A 155 0.22 -3.18 2.34
CA THR A 155 -0.18 -4.26 3.23
C THR A 155 0.35 -3.98 4.64
N VAL A 156 -0.50 -4.11 5.64
CA VAL A 156 -0.12 -4.08 7.07
C VAL A 156 -0.56 -5.37 7.74
N SER A 157 0.00 -5.70 8.91
CA SER A 157 -0.38 -6.90 9.66
C SER A 157 -1.17 -6.53 10.91
N ILE A 158 -2.13 -7.36 11.30
CA ILE A 158 -2.79 -7.24 12.60
C ILE A 158 -1.81 -7.71 13.69
N HIS A 159 -1.48 -6.83 14.63
CA HIS A 159 -0.54 -7.12 15.72
C HIS A 159 -1.23 -7.48 17.04
N ALA A 160 -2.47 -7.01 17.25
CA ALA A 160 -3.32 -7.41 18.36
C ALA A 160 -3.88 -8.83 18.16
N GLU A 161 -4.40 -9.46 19.21
CA GLU A 161 -5.10 -10.76 19.09
C GLU A 161 -6.25 -10.69 18.09
N LYS A 162 -6.95 -9.55 18.06
CA LYS A 162 -8.02 -9.23 17.12
C LYS A 162 -7.91 -7.79 16.64
N GLY A 163 -8.02 -7.60 15.32
CA GLY A 163 -8.20 -6.29 14.69
C GLY A 163 -9.66 -6.12 14.25
N PHE A 164 -10.44 -5.35 15.00
CA PHE A 164 -11.84 -5.09 14.65
C PHE A 164 -11.96 -4.09 13.49
N PHE A 165 -12.88 -4.39 12.57
CA PHE A 165 -13.22 -3.54 11.44
C PHE A 165 -14.55 -2.83 11.71
N PHE A 166 -14.58 -1.55 11.40
CA PHE A 166 -15.68 -0.65 11.70
C PHE A 166 -16.20 0.04 10.44
N ALA A 167 -17.47 0.42 10.45
CA ALA A 167 -18.12 1.01 9.29
C ALA A 167 -17.65 2.45 9.01
N THR A 168 -17.34 3.21 10.06
CA THR A 168 -16.73 4.56 10.01
C THR A 168 -15.42 4.57 10.80
N PRO A 169 -14.56 5.61 10.71
CA PRO A 169 -13.31 5.71 11.48
C PRO A 169 -13.58 6.05 12.96
N SER A 170 -14.34 5.18 13.63
CA SER A 170 -14.67 5.24 15.05
C SER A 170 -15.01 3.85 15.58
N ALA A 171 -14.49 3.53 16.77
CA ALA A 171 -14.78 2.29 17.49
C ALA A 171 -16.24 2.22 18.00
N GLU A 172 -16.93 3.37 18.07
CA GLU A 172 -18.35 3.44 18.45
C GLU A 172 -19.28 3.13 17.28
N SER A 173 -18.74 3.10 16.06
CA SER A 173 -19.53 2.79 14.87
C SER A 173 -19.83 1.29 14.77
N ARG A 174 -20.71 0.93 13.83
CA ARG A 174 -21.08 -0.47 13.62
C ARG A 174 -19.84 -1.32 13.32
N GLY A 175 -19.60 -2.33 14.16
CA GLY A 175 -18.60 -3.36 13.89
C GLY A 175 -19.01 -4.21 12.68
N ARG A 176 -18.07 -4.42 11.76
CA ARG A 176 -18.26 -5.23 10.54
C ARG A 176 -17.63 -6.62 10.65
N GLY A 177 -16.75 -6.82 11.64
CA GLY A 177 -16.08 -8.09 11.88
C GLY A 177 -14.72 -7.88 12.52
N TYR A 178 -13.91 -8.92 12.57
CA TYR A 178 -12.53 -8.83 13.01
C TYR A 178 -11.64 -9.79 12.23
N ALA A 179 -10.37 -9.41 12.10
CA ALA A 179 -9.32 -10.30 11.64
C ALA A 179 -8.42 -10.71 12.83
N VAL A 180 -7.85 -11.90 12.75
CA VAL A 180 -6.98 -12.45 13.81
C VAL A 180 -5.56 -11.87 13.71
N GLN A 181 -4.77 -12.06 14.76
CA GLN A 181 -3.35 -11.73 14.74
C GLN A 181 -2.65 -12.29 13.50
N HIS A 182 -1.72 -11.51 12.95
CA HIS A 182 -0.97 -11.75 11.72
C HIS A 182 -1.78 -11.76 10.42
N ALA A 183 -3.11 -11.57 10.47
CA ALA A 183 -3.89 -11.35 9.27
C ALA A 183 -3.37 -10.12 8.51
N LEU A 184 -3.32 -10.23 7.18
CA LEU A 184 -2.84 -9.16 6.31
C LEU A 184 -4.01 -8.28 5.89
N VAL A 185 -3.85 -6.96 6.05
CA VAL A 185 -4.83 -5.96 5.64
C VAL A 185 -4.29 -5.20 4.44
N GLN A 186 -5.05 -5.24 3.33
CA GLN A 186 -4.82 -4.43 2.14
C GLN A 186 -5.39 -3.04 2.36
N VAL A 187 -4.54 -2.08 2.71
CA VAL A 187 -4.90 -0.70 2.99
C VAL A 187 -4.89 0.10 1.70
N VAL A 188 -5.96 0.84 1.44
CA VAL A 188 -6.12 1.71 0.26
C VAL A 188 -6.33 3.18 0.63
N GLY A 189 -6.59 3.46 1.92
CA GLY A 189 -6.82 4.81 2.40
C GLY A 189 -6.64 4.93 3.90
N GLU A 190 -6.73 6.16 4.38
CA GLU A 190 -6.66 6.47 5.80
C GLU A 190 -7.57 7.64 6.19
N HIS A 191 -7.98 7.68 7.45
CA HIS A 191 -8.71 8.78 8.04
C HIS A 191 -8.28 8.95 9.50
N GLY A 192 -7.40 9.92 9.76
CA GLY A 192 -6.78 10.09 11.08
C GLY A 192 -6.02 8.84 11.50
N ASP A 193 -6.38 8.29 12.67
CA ASP A 193 -5.77 7.08 13.26
C ASP A 193 -6.34 5.76 12.71
N TRP A 194 -7.06 5.82 11.60
CA TRP A 194 -7.70 4.65 10.98
C TRP A 194 -7.16 4.40 9.59
N TYR A 195 -6.93 3.12 9.28
CA TYR A 195 -6.78 2.64 7.91
C TYR A 195 -8.13 2.21 7.36
N TYR A 196 -8.40 2.52 6.09
CA TYR A 196 -9.48 1.92 5.32
C TYR A 196 -8.90 0.88 4.37
N GLY A 197 -9.43 -0.34 4.43
CA GLY A 197 -8.89 -1.45 3.68
C GLY A 197 -9.74 -2.71 3.76
N SER A 198 -9.18 -3.81 3.25
CA SER A 198 -9.82 -5.11 3.28
C SER A 198 -8.89 -6.23 3.77
N THR A 199 -9.49 -7.30 4.28
CA THR A 199 -8.81 -8.52 4.72
C THR A 199 -9.76 -9.71 4.62
N GLN A 200 -9.31 -10.90 5.02
CA GLN A 200 -10.18 -12.06 5.19
C GLN A 200 -10.31 -12.39 6.68
N ASP A 201 -11.52 -12.72 7.12
CA ASP A 201 -11.74 -13.23 8.47
C ASP A 201 -11.25 -14.68 8.61
N ALA A 202 -11.40 -15.26 9.81
CA ALA A 202 -10.99 -16.64 10.09
C ALA A 202 -11.78 -17.69 9.27
N GLN A 203 -12.91 -17.30 8.69
CA GLN A 203 -13.78 -18.14 7.86
C GLN A 203 -13.50 -17.93 6.36
N GLY A 204 -12.57 -17.03 6.00
CA GLY A 204 -12.23 -16.69 4.63
C GLY A 204 -13.16 -15.67 3.98
N ASN A 205 -14.12 -15.09 4.72
CA ASN A 205 -14.97 -14.04 4.18
C ASN A 205 -14.22 -12.72 4.10
N VAL A 206 -14.48 -11.96 3.04
CA VAL A 206 -13.88 -10.64 2.87
C VAL A 206 -14.48 -9.65 3.87
N LEU A 207 -13.64 -9.08 4.71
CA LEU A 207 -13.95 -7.94 5.55
C LEU A 207 -13.42 -6.67 4.90
N VAL A 208 -14.25 -5.62 4.88
CA VAL A 208 -13.87 -4.29 4.39
C VAL A 208 -14.28 -3.27 5.44
N GLY A 209 -13.43 -2.30 5.74
CA GLY A 209 -13.79 -1.23 6.66
C GLY A 209 -12.60 -0.52 7.26
N PHE A 210 -12.87 0.19 8.35
CA PHE A 210 -11.88 0.95 9.10
C PHE A 210 -11.28 0.10 10.21
N VAL A 211 -9.95 0.05 10.29
CA VAL A 211 -9.19 -0.60 11.35
C VAL A 211 -8.21 0.39 11.96
N SER A 212 -8.03 0.36 13.28
CA SER A 212 -7.14 1.29 13.97
C SER A 212 -5.67 1.05 13.56
N LYS A 213 -4.94 2.14 13.32
CA LYS A 213 -3.48 2.10 13.10
C LYS A 213 -2.71 1.60 14.31
N SER A 214 -3.29 1.67 15.51
CA SER A 214 -2.68 1.14 16.73
C SER A 214 -2.70 -0.40 16.80
N VAL A 215 -3.56 -1.07 16.03
CA VAL A 215 -3.67 -2.53 16.00
C VAL A 215 -3.15 -3.15 14.71
N ALA A 216 -2.97 -2.34 13.66
CA ALA A 216 -2.55 -2.76 12.33
C ALA A 216 -1.37 -1.90 11.85
N TYR A 217 -0.18 -2.47 11.71
CA TYR A 217 1.03 -1.75 11.25
C TYR A 217 2.03 -2.66 10.52
#